data_AF-A0A6M0RHJ6-F1
#
_entry.id   AF-A0A6M0RHJ6-F1
#
_cell.length_a   1.000
_cell.length_b   1.000
_cell.length_c   1.000
_cell.angle_alpha   90.00
_cell.angle_beta   90.00
_cell.angle_gamma   90.00
#
_symmetry.space_group_name_H-M   'P 1'
#
loop_
_entity.id
_entity.type
_entity.pdbx_description
1 polymer ?
#
loop_
_entity_poly.entity_id
_entity_poly.type
_entity_poly.pdbx_seq_one_letter_code
_entity_poly.pdbx_strand_id
1 'polypeptide(L)'
;MTQAITRPLSFMEFVDFEDGNELHEYELVGGRLLLMPEPDDWHEEILEFLSFMFELQYRRNKLSYSVRKRNALMIDNVRGRRPDVAVIDRSPTRREDRKPGIRTVPKFVVEIASGNWSTDLVDKQEEYEALKVEEYWIVDYRGQIPAKYCLRGKGPKIIVLKLTDGIYQKTEYLQGKVVPCITFPEFALTVDQILASEE
;
A
#
# COMPACT_ATOMS: atom_id res chain seq x y z
N MET A 1 8.80 -4.11 29.43
CA MET A 1 10.11 -4.77 29.20
C MET A 1 10.07 -5.37 27.81
N THR A 2 10.76 -4.77 26.85
CA THR A 2 10.77 -5.25 25.45
C THR A 2 11.62 -6.51 25.39
N GLN A 3 11.01 -7.66 25.09
CA GLN A 3 11.71 -8.93 25.00
C GLN A 3 12.62 -8.89 23.76
N ALA A 4 13.94 -9.07 23.94
CA ALA A 4 14.86 -9.10 22.82
C ALA A 4 14.57 -10.33 21.95
N ILE A 5 14.14 -10.09 20.71
CA ILE A 5 13.76 -11.15 19.76
C ILE A 5 15.04 -11.81 19.23
N THR A 6 15.31 -13.04 19.67
CA THR A 6 16.52 -13.79 19.33
C THR A 6 16.37 -14.74 18.14
N ARG A 7 15.14 -14.95 17.66
CA ARG A 7 14.83 -15.80 16.50
C ARG A 7 13.93 -15.09 15.49
N PRO A 8 13.93 -15.49 14.20
CA PRO A 8 12.98 -14.97 13.22
C PRO A 8 11.53 -15.17 13.68
N LEU A 9 10.72 -14.12 13.58
CA LEU A 9 9.28 -14.18 13.78
C LEU A 9 8.59 -14.76 12.54
N SER A 10 7.53 -15.52 12.78
CA SER A 10 6.52 -15.82 11.77
C SER A 10 5.55 -14.64 11.60
N PHE A 11 4.81 -14.62 10.49
CA PHE A 11 3.76 -13.63 10.24
C PHE A 11 2.68 -13.64 11.32
N MET A 12 2.32 -14.83 11.84
CA MET A 12 1.35 -14.92 12.94
C MET A 12 1.86 -14.20 14.19
N GLU A 13 3.09 -14.50 14.60
CA GLU A 13 3.72 -13.89 15.77
C GLU A 13 3.91 -12.38 15.58
N PHE A 14 4.22 -11.94 14.37
CA PHE A 14 4.31 -10.53 14.02
C PHE A 14 2.97 -9.80 14.16
N VAL A 15 1.87 -10.39 13.70
CA VAL A 15 0.56 -9.73 13.79
C VAL A 15 0.07 -9.61 15.23
N ASP A 16 0.46 -10.55 16.09
CA ASP A 16 0.15 -10.55 17.52
C ASP A 16 1.26 -9.88 18.37
N PHE A 17 2.26 -9.24 17.74
CA PHE A 17 3.39 -8.62 18.43
C PHE A 17 3.00 -7.26 19.03
N GLU A 18 3.37 -7.06 20.30
CA GLU A 18 3.21 -5.80 21.03
C GLU A 18 4.56 -5.43 21.69
N ASP A 19 5.10 -4.25 21.39
CA ASP A 19 6.33 -3.74 22.03
C ASP A 19 6.06 -2.84 23.25
N GLY A 20 4.79 -2.52 23.50
CA GLY A 20 4.32 -1.63 24.56
C GLY A 20 4.27 -0.15 24.16
N ASN A 21 4.56 0.20 22.90
CA ASN A 21 4.36 1.54 22.36
C ASN A 21 3.31 1.51 21.24
N GLU A 22 2.11 2.00 21.53
CA GLU A 22 0.99 2.01 20.59
C GLU A 22 1.21 2.89 19.35
N LEU A 23 2.22 3.77 19.36
CA LEU A 23 2.58 4.61 18.21
C LEU A 23 3.49 3.88 17.21
N HIS A 24 4.15 2.79 17.61
CA HIS A 24 5.06 2.10 16.70
C HIS A 24 4.30 1.17 15.75
N GLU A 25 4.48 1.41 14.46
CA GLU A 25 4.09 0.46 13.43
C GLU A 25 5.31 -0.25 12.85
N TYR A 26 5.13 -1.53 12.52
CA TYR A 26 6.21 -2.38 12.01
C TYR A 26 5.78 -3.10 10.73
N GLU A 27 6.75 -3.34 9.85
CA GLU A 27 6.72 -4.38 8.83
C GLU A 27 7.55 -5.59 9.27
N LEU A 28 7.29 -6.74 8.68
CA LEU A 28 8.04 -7.97 8.88
C LEU A 28 8.90 -8.26 7.64
N VAL A 29 10.23 -8.23 7.80
CA VAL A 29 11.18 -8.47 6.70
C VAL A 29 12.15 -9.58 7.11
N GLY A 30 12.04 -10.75 6.49
CA GLY A 30 12.90 -11.91 6.78
C GLY A 30 12.82 -12.36 8.24
N GLY A 31 11.63 -12.25 8.85
CA GLY A 31 11.37 -12.59 10.24
C GLY A 31 11.83 -11.53 11.24
N ARG A 32 12.20 -10.32 10.79
CA ARG A 32 12.62 -9.21 11.64
C ARG A 32 11.63 -8.07 11.55
N LEU A 33 11.42 -7.40 12.69
CA LEU A 33 10.61 -6.18 12.76
C LEU A 33 11.40 -5.01 12.17
N LEU A 34 10.80 -4.34 11.18
CA LEU A 34 11.29 -3.10 10.62
C LEU A 34 10.33 -1.99 11.04
N LEU A 35 10.81 -1.06 11.87
CA LEU A 35 10.00 0.08 12.32
C LEU A 35 9.67 0.98 11.12
N MET A 36 8.40 1.33 10.96
CA MET A 36 7.95 2.29 9.98
C MET A 36 8.20 3.71 10.51
N PRO A 37 8.70 4.63 9.69
CA PRO A 37 8.79 6.03 10.08
C PRO A 37 7.39 6.60 10.26
N GLU A 38 7.25 7.55 11.19
CA GLU A 38 6.00 8.30 11.34
C GLU A 38 5.72 9.06 10.02
N PRO A 39 4.52 8.94 9.45
CA PRO A 39 4.09 9.72 8.30
C PRO A 39 3.97 11.20 8.68
N ASP A 40 4.13 12.07 7.68
CA ASP A 40 3.81 13.49 7.84
C ASP A 40 2.36 13.78 7.44
N ASP A 41 1.89 14.98 7.79
CA ASP A 41 0.51 15.42 7.55
C ASP A 41 0.08 15.25 6.08
N TRP A 42 0.97 15.51 5.13
CA TRP A 42 0.68 15.35 3.69
C TRP A 42 0.44 13.90 3.31
N HIS A 43 1.21 12.96 3.88
CA HIS A 43 0.99 11.53 3.69
C HIS A 43 -0.37 11.12 4.25
N GLU A 44 -0.71 11.56 5.46
CA GLU A 44 -1.98 11.24 6.12
C GLU A 44 -3.19 11.78 5.35
N GLU A 45 -3.13 13.02 4.85
CA GLU A 45 -4.22 13.61 4.07
C GLU A 45 -4.47 12.84 2.76
N ILE A 46 -3.41 12.48 2.04
CA ILE A 46 -3.51 11.67 0.82
C ILE A 46 -4.07 10.28 1.14
N LEU A 47 -3.62 9.67 2.24
CA LEU A 47 -4.10 8.37 2.71
C LEU A 47 -5.61 8.38 2.98
N GLU A 48 -6.09 9.36 3.75
CA GLU A 48 -7.51 9.49 4.07
C GLU A 48 -8.34 9.78 2.82
N PHE A 49 -7.88 10.70 1.98
CA PHE A 49 -8.55 11.04 0.73
C PHE A 49 -8.71 9.82 -0.20
N LEU A 50 -7.61 9.13 -0.50
CA LEU A 50 -7.63 7.97 -1.39
C LEU A 50 -8.48 6.84 -0.80
N SER A 51 -8.33 6.57 0.49
CA SER A 51 -9.13 5.55 1.18
C SER A 51 -10.62 5.85 1.06
N PHE A 52 -11.04 7.08 1.35
CA PHE A 52 -12.42 7.52 1.21
C PHE A 52 -12.93 7.37 -0.23
N MET A 53 -12.14 7.82 -1.21
CA MET A 53 -12.54 7.74 -2.61
C MET A 53 -12.72 6.29 -3.07
N PHE A 54 -11.81 5.38 -2.71
CA PHE A 54 -11.98 3.96 -3.03
C PHE A 54 -13.16 3.33 -2.28
N GLU A 55 -13.43 3.76 -1.04
CA GLU A 55 -14.62 3.33 -0.34
C GLU A 55 -15.91 3.71 -1.07
N LEU A 56 -15.97 4.95 -1.53
CA LEU A 56 -17.09 5.45 -2.30
C LEU A 56 -17.27 4.65 -3.61
N GLN A 57 -16.18 4.32 -4.29
CA GLN A 57 -16.22 3.54 -5.54
C GLN A 57 -16.84 2.16 -5.34
N TYR A 58 -16.38 1.37 -4.37
CA TYR A 58 -16.95 0.02 -4.19
C TYR A 58 -18.42 0.09 -3.73
N ARG A 59 -18.80 1.09 -2.93
CA ARG A 59 -20.19 1.26 -2.46
C ARG A 59 -21.13 1.63 -3.61
N ARG A 60 -20.75 2.61 -4.43
CA ARG A 60 -21.55 3.04 -5.60
C ARG A 60 -21.74 1.91 -6.59
N ASN A 61 -20.68 1.14 -6.85
CA ASN A 61 -20.69 0.01 -7.77
C ASN A 61 -21.23 -1.30 -7.16
N LYS A 62 -21.62 -1.29 -5.88
CA LYS A 62 -22.10 -2.47 -5.13
C LYS A 62 -21.13 -3.65 -5.20
N LEU A 63 -19.83 -3.37 -5.24
CA LEU A 63 -18.78 -4.38 -5.28
C LEU A 63 -18.59 -4.95 -3.87
N SER A 64 -18.36 -6.27 -3.80
CA SER A 64 -18.09 -6.96 -2.52
C SER A 64 -16.64 -6.79 -2.10
N TYR A 65 -16.15 -5.56 -2.02
CA TYR A 65 -14.77 -5.22 -1.65
C TYR A 65 -14.71 -4.59 -0.25
N SER A 66 -13.49 -4.47 0.28
CA SER A 66 -13.17 -3.75 1.49
C SER A 66 -11.86 -3.00 1.29
N VAL A 67 -11.84 -1.73 1.69
CA VAL A 67 -10.62 -0.95 1.83
C VAL A 67 -10.01 -1.26 3.20
N ARG A 68 -8.69 -1.38 3.26
CA ARG A 68 -7.88 -1.60 4.46
C ARG A 68 -6.81 -0.53 4.51
N LYS A 69 -6.63 0.08 5.68
CA LYS A 69 -5.61 1.10 5.93
C LYS A 69 -4.57 0.51 6.86
N ARG A 70 -3.30 0.48 6.45
CA ARG A 70 -2.13 0.01 7.24
C ARG A 70 -2.30 -1.35 7.92
N ASN A 71 -3.17 -2.21 7.40
CA ASN A 71 -3.33 -3.57 7.91
C ASN A 71 -2.17 -4.46 7.42
N ALA A 72 -1.60 -5.26 8.32
CA ALA A 72 -0.56 -6.22 7.97
C ALA A 72 -1.01 -7.19 6.86
N LEU A 73 -0.32 -7.20 5.74
CA LEU A 73 -0.48 -8.09 4.60
C LEU A 73 0.59 -9.17 4.62
N MET A 74 0.17 -10.43 4.57
CA MET A 74 1.07 -11.58 4.49
C MET A 74 1.68 -11.69 3.08
N ILE A 75 3.01 -11.60 2.98
CA ILE A 75 3.74 -11.95 1.76
C ILE A 75 4.07 -13.44 1.78
N ASP A 76 4.70 -13.88 2.88
CA ASP A 76 4.92 -15.30 3.18
C ASP A 76 4.99 -15.49 4.72
N ASN A 77 5.49 -16.64 5.18
CA ASN A 77 5.53 -16.93 6.61
C ASN A 77 6.49 -16.02 7.41
N VAL A 78 7.47 -15.38 6.77
CA VAL A 78 8.49 -14.54 7.44
C VAL A 78 8.55 -13.13 6.83
N ARG A 79 7.62 -12.78 5.94
CA ARG A 79 7.49 -11.45 5.36
C ARG A 79 6.05 -10.96 5.41
N GLY A 80 5.89 -9.72 5.84
CA GLY A 80 4.60 -9.04 5.89
C GLY A 80 4.77 -7.54 5.77
N ARG A 81 3.93 -6.91 4.95
CA ARG A 81 3.95 -5.46 4.68
C ARG A 81 2.74 -4.76 5.28
N ARG A 82 2.81 -3.46 5.48
CA ARG A 82 1.65 -2.64 5.85
C ARG A 82 1.40 -1.62 4.76
N PRO A 83 0.74 -2.03 3.66
CA PRO A 83 0.39 -1.08 2.63
C PRO A 83 -0.49 0.03 3.22
N ASP A 84 -0.23 1.27 2.78
CA ASP A 84 -1.03 2.43 3.16
C ASP A 84 -2.51 2.18 2.86
N VAL A 85 -2.80 1.71 1.64
CA VAL A 85 -4.13 1.22 1.26
C VAL A 85 -4.06 -0.14 0.58
N ALA A 86 -4.94 -1.05 0.98
CA ALA A 86 -5.20 -2.28 0.25
C ALA A 86 -6.70 -2.47 0.00
N VAL A 87 -7.06 -2.80 -1.24
CA VAL A 87 -8.42 -3.19 -1.63
C VAL A 87 -8.46 -4.71 -1.75
N ILE A 88 -9.31 -5.34 -0.96
CA ILE A 88 -9.45 -6.79 -0.90
C ILE A 88 -10.89 -7.21 -1.15
N ASP A 89 -11.09 -8.48 -1.54
CA ASP A 89 -12.42 -9.07 -1.50
C ASP A 89 -12.96 -9.09 -0.06
N ARG A 90 -14.19 -8.62 0.11
CA ARG A 90 -14.89 -8.68 1.38
C ARG A 90 -15.25 -10.13 1.65
N SER A 91 -14.67 -10.72 2.70
CA SER A 91 -15.06 -12.07 3.10
C SER A 91 -16.58 -12.13 3.42
N PRO A 92 -17.28 -13.20 3.00
CA PRO A 92 -18.72 -13.36 3.16
C PRO A 92 -19.14 -13.61 4.61
N THR A 93 -18.23 -14.07 5.48
CA THR A 93 -18.50 -14.36 6.89
C THR A 93 -18.14 -13.17 7.80
N ARG A 94 -19.03 -12.84 8.75
CA ARG A 94 -18.84 -11.73 9.70
C ARG A 94 -17.93 -12.14 10.87
N ARG A 95 -16.95 -11.26 11.12
CA ARG A 95 -16.19 -10.90 12.34
C ARG A 95 -15.66 -11.96 13.33
N GLU A 96 -16.29 -13.08 13.64
CA GLU A 96 -15.87 -13.90 14.80
C GLU A 96 -14.65 -14.81 14.55
N ASP A 97 -14.45 -15.30 13.31
CA ASP A 97 -13.33 -16.21 12.98
C ASP A 97 -12.17 -15.55 12.21
N ARG A 98 -12.16 -14.22 12.07
CA ARG A 98 -11.14 -13.54 11.25
C ARG A 98 -9.84 -13.45 12.02
N LYS A 99 -8.88 -14.32 11.66
CA LYS A 99 -7.47 -14.14 12.03
C LYS A 99 -7.01 -12.74 11.63
N PRO A 100 -6.23 -12.06 12.47
CA PRO A 100 -5.72 -10.74 12.15
C PRO A 100 -4.76 -10.80 10.95
N GLY A 101 -4.64 -9.65 10.28
CA GLY A 101 -3.90 -9.49 9.02
C GLY A 101 -4.68 -9.90 7.75
N ILE A 102 -4.21 -9.40 6.61
CA ILE A 102 -4.68 -9.74 5.26
C ILE A 102 -3.89 -10.97 4.78
N ARG A 103 -4.61 -12.02 4.39
CA ARG A 103 -4.04 -13.31 3.93
C ARG A 103 -4.44 -13.67 2.50
N THR A 104 -5.28 -12.86 1.91
CA THR A 104 -5.72 -12.97 0.53
C THR A 104 -4.94 -11.97 -0.30
N VAL A 105 -4.65 -12.31 -1.54
CA VAL A 105 -4.03 -11.39 -2.50
C VAL A 105 -4.94 -10.16 -2.67
N PRO A 106 -4.46 -8.95 -2.39
CA PRO A 106 -5.22 -7.73 -2.70
C PRO A 106 -5.47 -7.58 -4.20
N LYS A 107 -6.60 -6.95 -4.55
CA LYS A 107 -6.85 -6.52 -5.93
C LYS A 107 -5.99 -5.32 -6.30
N PHE A 108 -5.80 -4.44 -5.32
CA PHE A 108 -5.13 -3.17 -5.51
C PHE A 108 -4.42 -2.75 -4.23
N VAL A 109 -3.19 -2.24 -4.37
CA VAL A 109 -2.39 -1.68 -3.28
C VAL A 109 -1.95 -0.27 -3.65
N VAL A 110 -1.91 0.62 -2.66
CA VAL A 110 -1.29 1.95 -2.75
C VAL A 110 -0.25 2.09 -1.64
N GLU A 111 0.90 2.65 -2.00
CA GLU A 111 1.94 3.12 -1.09
C GLU A 111 2.19 4.61 -1.35
N ILE A 112 2.20 5.42 -0.31
CA ILE A 112 2.45 6.87 -0.39
C ILE A 112 3.88 7.10 0.09
N ALA A 113 4.76 7.47 -0.84
CA ALA A 113 6.19 7.50 -0.58
C ALA A 113 6.59 8.78 0.18
N SER A 114 6.78 8.71 1.50
CA SER A 114 7.17 9.83 2.36
C SER A 114 8.67 9.96 2.63
N GLY A 115 9.47 8.93 2.31
CA GLY A 115 10.95 8.99 2.39
C GLY A 115 11.67 7.68 2.03
N ASN A 116 10.97 6.55 2.15
CA ASN A 116 11.48 5.20 1.85
C ASN A 116 11.14 4.73 0.43
N TRP A 117 11.14 5.66 -0.53
CA TRP A 117 10.71 5.39 -1.91
C TRP A 117 11.45 4.22 -2.57
N SER A 118 12.69 3.93 -2.18
CA SER A 118 13.45 2.79 -2.73
C SER A 118 12.84 1.46 -2.35
N THR A 119 12.32 1.33 -1.12
CA THR A 119 11.65 0.13 -0.64
C THR A 119 10.35 -0.09 -1.41
N ASP A 120 9.57 0.98 -1.62
CA ASP A 120 8.31 0.90 -2.37
C ASP A 120 8.56 0.56 -3.85
N LEU A 121 9.57 1.18 -4.46
CA LEU A 121 9.85 1.01 -5.89
C LEU A 121 10.57 -0.30 -6.25
N VAL A 122 11.31 -0.90 -5.31
CA VAL A 122 12.13 -2.10 -5.58
C VAL A 122 11.60 -3.30 -4.81
N ASP A 123 11.79 -3.31 -3.48
CA ASP A 123 11.51 -4.51 -2.66
C ASP A 123 10.02 -4.88 -2.68
N LYS A 124 9.13 -3.90 -2.44
CA LYS A 124 7.69 -4.14 -2.41
C LYS A 124 7.13 -4.45 -3.79
N GLN A 125 7.68 -3.86 -4.85
CA GLN A 125 7.28 -4.18 -6.22
C GLN A 125 7.49 -5.67 -6.50
N GLU A 126 8.66 -6.23 -6.20
CA GLU A 126 8.94 -7.66 -6.40
C GLU A 126 8.02 -8.56 -5.57
N GLU A 127 7.75 -8.18 -4.32
CA GLU A 127 6.87 -8.93 -3.42
C GLU A 127 5.40 -8.92 -3.87
N TYR A 128 4.88 -7.76 -4.26
CA TYR A 128 3.50 -7.63 -4.75
C TYR A 128 3.31 -8.29 -6.12
N GLU A 129 4.33 -8.26 -6.98
CA GLU A 129 4.35 -8.98 -8.26
C GLU A 129 4.29 -10.49 -8.03
N ALA A 130 5.12 -11.01 -7.13
CA ALA A 130 5.13 -12.43 -6.76
C ALA A 130 3.80 -12.87 -6.11
N LEU A 131 3.17 -11.99 -5.32
CA LEU A 131 1.82 -12.20 -4.79
C LEU A 131 0.72 -12.12 -5.86
N LYS A 132 1.03 -11.58 -7.04
CA LYS A 132 0.10 -11.34 -8.16
C LYS A 132 -0.98 -10.30 -7.84
N VAL A 133 -0.61 -9.24 -7.13
CA VAL A 133 -1.51 -8.07 -6.97
C VAL A 133 -1.68 -7.42 -8.34
N GLU A 134 -2.91 -7.32 -8.84
CA GLU A 134 -3.17 -6.91 -10.23
C GLU A 134 -2.77 -5.46 -10.52
N GLU A 135 -2.93 -4.58 -9.53
CA GLU A 135 -2.60 -3.17 -9.61
C GLU A 135 -1.87 -2.69 -8.36
N TYR A 136 -0.79 -1.93 -8.54
CA TYR A 136 -0.01 -1.35 -7.46
C TYR A 136 0.34 0.11 -7.79
N TRP A 137 0.01 1.05 -6.91
CA TRP A 137 0.34 2.46 -7.07
C TRP A 137 1.38 2.91 -6.06
N ILE A 138 2.32 3.74 -6.53
CA ILE A 138 3.25 4.49 -5.70
C ILE A 138 2.94 5.98 -5.91
N VAL A 139 2.56 6.67 -4.83
CA VAL A 139 2.26 8.10 -4.84
C VAL A 139 3.51 8.86 -4.37
N ASP A 140 4.25 9.43 -5.32
CA ASP A 140 5.43 10.27 -5.03
C ASP A 140 4.99 11.74 -4.97
N TYR A 141 4.36 12.12 -3.86
CA TYR A 141 3.80 13.47 -3.68
C TYR A 141 4.87 14.56 -3.58
N ARG A 142 6.07 14.23 -3.08
CA ARG A 142 7.21 15.17 -2.99
C ARG A 142 8.07 15.21 -4.25
N GLY A 143 7.85 14.30 -5.20
CA GLY A 143 8.73 14.16 -6.36
C GLY A 143 10.16 13.76 -5.99
N GLN A 144 10.31 13.00 -4.91
CA GLN A 144 11.60 12.68 -4.30
C GLN A 144 12.30 11.49 -4.95
N ILE A 145 11.59 10.70 -5.77
CA ILE A 145 12.21 9.59 -6.49
C ILE A 145 13.26 10.15 -7.48
N PRO A 146 14.52 9.69 -7.40
CA PRO A 146 15.57 10.16 -8.30
C PRO A 146 15.22 9.90 -9.77
N ALA A 147 15.50 10.86 -10.65
CA ALA A 147 15.18 10.79 -12.08
C ALA A 147 15.65 9.49 -12.76
N LYS A 148 16.77 8.90 -12.34
CA LYS A 148 17.29 7.64 -12.90
C LYS A 148 16.36 6.44 -12.69
N TYR A 149 15.46 6.51 -11.72
CA TYR A 149 14.43 5.49 -11.47
C TYR A 149 13.06 5.88 -12.05
N CYS A 150 12.96 7.05 -12.67
CA CYS A 150 11.73 7.58 -13.25
C CYS A 150 11.78 7.58 -14.78
N LEU A 151 10.68 7.18 -15.42
CA LEU A 151 10.50 7.25 -16.87
C LEU A 151 10.29 8.70 -17.35
N ARG A 152 9.77 9.58 -16.49
CA ARG A 152 9.42 10.97 -16.83
C ARG A 152 10.14 12.01 -15.97
N GLY A 153 11.36 11.74 -15.50
CA GLY A 153 12.19 12.69 -14.75
C GLY A 153 11.78 12.86 -13.27
N LYS A 154 12.24 13.93 -12.61
CA LYS A 154 11.84 14.26 -11.23
C LYS A 154 10.48 14.98 -11.17
N GLY A 155 9.90 15.03 -9.98
CA GLY A 155 8.70 15.82 -9.68
C GLY A 155 7.51 14.96 -9.28
N PRO A 156 6.48 15.56 -8.66
CA PRO A 156 5.35 14.83 -8.12
C PRO A 156 4.62 14.01 -9.19
N LYS A 157 4.29 12.76 -8.83
CA LYS A 157 3.69 11.81 -9.77
C LYS A 157 3.02 10.64 -9.07
N ILE A 158 2.22 9.93 -9.85
CA ILE A 158 1.74 8.60 -9.49
C ILE A 158 2.35 7.60 -10.46
N ILE A 159 3.02 6.60 -9.90
CA ILE A 159 3.54 5.47 -10.63
C ILE A 159 2.51 4.35 -10.50
N VAL A 160 1.99 3.89 -11.64
CA VAL A 160 1.03 2.79 -11.71
C VAL A 160 1.74 1.57 -12.29
N LEU A 161 1.74 0.48 -11.53
CA LEU A 161 2.26 -0.83 -11.90
C LEU A 161 1.07 -1.75 -12.15
N LYS A 162 0.93 -2.26 -13.38
CA LYS A 162 -0.16 -3.17 -13.77
C LYS A 162 0.42 -4.52 -14.12
N LEU A 163 -0.08 -5.58 -13.48
CA LEU A 163 0.42 -6.92 -13.70
C LEU A 163 -0.06 -7.41 -15.06
N THR A 164 0.86 -7.69 -15.98
CA THR A 164 0.58 -8.24 -17.31
C THR A 164 1.53 -9.39 -17.57
N ASP A 165 0.98 -10.57 -17.90
CA ASP A 165 1.77 -11.79 -18.15
C ASP A 165 2.75 -12.14 -17.01
N GLY A 166 2.35 -11.83 -15.77
CA GLY A 166 3.14 -12.11 -14.56
C GLY A 166 4.22 -11.10 -14.23
N ILE A 167 4.31 -9.97 -14.96
CA ILE A 167 5.30 -8.91 -14.72
C ILE A 167 4.60 -7.55 -14.69
N TYR A 168 5.01 -6.66 -13.79
CA TYR A 168 4.49 -5.31 -13.72
C TYR A 168 4.94 -4.45 -14.89
N GLN A 169 3.96 -3.88 -15.59
CA GLN A 169 4.15 -2.82 -16.56
C GLN A 169 4.00 -1.47 -15.86
N LYS A 170 5.07 -0.68 -15.86
CA LYS A 170 5.14 0.61 -15.17
C LYS A 170 4.69 1.76 -16.07
N THR A 171 3.79 2.60 -15.58
CA THR A 171 3.39 3.87 -16.21
C THR A 171 3.47 5.02 -15.20
N GLU A 172 4.01 6.17 -15.63
CA GLU A 172 4.08 7.38 -14.80
C GLU A 172 3.08 8.43 -15.28
N TYR A 173 2.25 8.89 -14.35
CA TYR A 173 1.29 9.97 -14.54
C TYR A 173 1.80 11.21 -13.81
N LEU A 174 1.90 12.32 -14.54
CA LEU A 174 2.31 13.61 -14.01
C LEU A 174 1.08 14.48 -13.73
N GLN A 175 1.31 15.62 -13.07
CA GLN A 175 0.31 16.68 -12.88
C GLN A 175 -0.49 16.98 -14.16
N GLY A 176 -1.78 17.23 -13.99
CA GLY A 176 -2.79 17.43 -15.03
C GLY A 176 -3.30 16.14 -15.69
N LYS A 177 -2.73 14.97 -15.40
CA LYS A 177 -3.16 13.70 -16.01
C LYS A 177 -4.08 12.91 -15.10
N VAL A 178 -5.13 12.34 -15.69
CA VAL A 178 -6.02 11.38 -15.03
C VAL A 178 -5.28 10.06 -14.81
N VAL A 179 -5.39 9.50 -13.61
CA VAL A 179 -4.77 8.24 -13.22
C VAL A 179 -5.82 7.12 -13.29
N PRO A 180 -5.71 6.19 -14.25
CA PRO A 180 -6.71 5.13 -14.41
C PRO A 180 -6.51 4.02 -13.39
N CYS A 181 -7.59 3.62 -12.72
CA CYS A 181 -7.62 2.45 -11.82
C CYS A 181 -8.34 1.29 -12.50
N ILE A 182 -7.69 0.13 -12.66
CA ILE A 182 -8.34 -1.05 -13.24
C ILE A 182 -9.35 -1.66 -12.26
N THR A 183 -9.08 -1.57 -10.97
CA THR A 183 -9.98 -2.07 -9.92
C THR A 183 -11.27 -1.25 -9.83
N PHE A 184 -11.18 0.05 -10.15
CA PHE A 184 -12.31 0.98 -10.19
C PHE A 184 -12.30 1.76 -11.52
N PRO A 185 -12.86 1.20 -12.61
CA PRO A 185 -12.80 1.83 -13.94
C PRO A 185 -13.44 3.22 -14.03
N GLU A 186 -14.39 3.53 -13.13
CA GLU A 186 -15.03 4.85 -13.03
C GLU A 186 -14.23 5.86 -12.18
N PHE A 187 -13.10 5.45 -11.60
CA PHE A 187 -12.21 6.34 -10.88
C PHE A 187 -11.44 7.22 -11.88
N ALA A 188 -11.71 8.52 -11.83
CA ALA A 188 -11.21 9.48 -12.82
C ALA A 188 -10.63 10.73 -12.14
N LEU A 189 -9.71 10.55 -11.19
CA LEU A 189 -8.99 11.66 -10.56
C LEU A 189 -7.70 11.99 -11.29
N THR A 190 -7.37 13.28 -11.35
CA THR A 190 -6.04 13.73 -11.80
C THR A 190 -5.00 13.55 -10.71
N VAL A 191 -3.72 13.55 -11.10
CA VAL A 191 -2.61 13.62 -10.14
C VAL A 191 -2.78 14.82 -9.21
N ASP A 192 -3.17 16.00 -9.72
CA ASP A 192 -3.37 17.18 -8.86
C ASP A 192 -4.48 16.96 -7.84
N GLN A 193 -5.59 16.33 -8.22
CA GLN A 193 -6.68 16.04 -7.29
C GLN A 193 -6.29 15.01 -6.22
N ILE A 194 -5.39 14.09 -6.54
CA ILE A 194 -4.88 13.10 -5.57
C ILE A 194 -3.85 13.73 -4.64
N LEU A 195 -3.03 14.65 -5.15
CA LEU A 195 -1.97 15.31 -4.39
C LEU A 195 -2.42 16.61 -3.68
N ALA A 196 -3.64 17.07 -3.95
CA ALA A 196 -4.22 18.22 -3.28
C ALA A 196 -4.58 17.83 -1.84
N SER A 197 -3.63 18.04 -0.93
CA SER A 197 -3.93 18.53 0.41
C SER A 197 -4.73 19.84 0.29
N GLU A 198 -5.70 20.07 1.16
CA GLU A 198 -6.64 21.20 1.07
C GLU A 198 -5.97 22.55 0.68
N GLU A 199 -6.49 23.22 -0.36
CA GLU A 199 -6.46 24.69 -0.44
C GLU A 199 -7.63 25.25 0.39
#